data_AF-A0A8J4BN48-F1
#
_entry.id   AF-A0A8J4BN48-F1
#
_cell.length_a   1.000
_cell.length_b   1.000
_cell.length_c   1.000
_cell.angle_alpha   90.00
_cell.angle_beta   90.00
_cell.angle_gamma   90.00
#
_symmetry.space_group_name_H-M   'P 1'
#
loop_
_entity.id
_entity.type
_entity.pdbx_description
1 polymer ?
#
loop_
_entity_poly.entity_id
_entity_poly.type
_entity_poly.pdbx_seq_one_letter_code
_entity_poly.pdbx_strand_id
1 'polypeptide(L)'
;MRQKLKCFWQALLRLDITVDSFLNLPENVFLLGRQTWGSSLYVRPCYRGIFDQMMELYSSPWTIKQFLITGTPGIGRSFFAIVLMGWLVMEKKVTSIVFDSYETRYLFMFKGTDVDVVEGNKMDFKDVIDDDTAWWILDTDNFLDDRDANIVLLSSPDLKRYNKFVKLPSSTTLYMPVWTDDEIEKCRMQLYPHLSEARVEELVWKWGNVPRYVLKKADIAQAQTSLDIAITHCRWKDVIACIGGPDTAPHASHKLLHLEVVSDKYDKVTVKPASPYVVQKIEENGGKYHVKHLQKLVHLSIGMPMYAAAAGVFFESYAHRRLQEGGSFEVWPLGPSKEARPKVIQLYDLKLKPCSNVCVFKELKEVKRKSKGIYYVPQNHNFPAVDAIMQPTLLFQMTTAQKTQVHLKGLQAAASRLRVQPPQLFFVVPNDIFMTFRFVPGIPQNIEQWVLKVPWM
;
A
#
# COMPACT_ATOMS: atom_id res chain seq x y z
N MET A 1 28.42 22.81 -7.23
CA MET A 1 27.52 22.01 -6.37
C MET A 1 27.77 22.25 -4.89
N ARG A 2 29.01 22.03 -4.42
CA ARG A 2 29.46 22.24 -3.02
C ARG A 2 28.86 23.46 -2.29
N GLN A 3 28.95 24.67 -2.85
CA GLN A 3 28.42 25.87 -2.20
C GLN A 3 26.90 25.82 -2.01
N LYS A 4 26.16 25.27 -2.98
CA LYS A 4 24.70 25.11 -2.88
C LYS A 4 24.32 24.14 -1.77
N LEU A 5 25.08 23.05 -1.60
CA LEU A 5 24.91 22.10 -0.50
C LEU A 5 25.21 22.74 0.86
N LYS A 6 26.26 23.56 0.96
CA LYS A 6 26.55 24.35 2.18
C LYS A 6 25.39 25.28 2.54
N CYS A 7 24.91 26.07 1.59
CA CYS A 7 23.76 26.96 1.81
C CYS A 7 22.50 26.19 2.23
N PHE A 8 22.23 25.05 1.59
CA PHE A 8 21.12 24.16 1.97
C PHE A 8 21.22 23.69 3.42
N TRP A 9 22.37 23.14 3.82
CA TRP A 9 22.59 22.63 5.18
C TRP A 9 22.51 23.74 6.23
N GLN A 10 23.15 24.88 5.99
CA GLN A 10 23.09 26.04 6.89
C GLN A 10 21.66 26.57 7.08
N ALA A 11 20.82 26.50 6.03
CA ALA A 11 19.41 26.83 6.15
C ALA A 11 18.65 25.76 6.94
N LEU A 12 18.79 24.48 6.57
CA LEU A 12 18.07 23.38 7.23
C LEU A 12 18.34 23.33 8.73
N LEU A 13 19.59 23.47 9.16
CA LEU A 13 20.00 23.39 10.58
C LEU A 13 19.49 24.54 11.45
N ARG A 14 18.91 25.58 10.85
CA ARG A 14 18.28 26.72 11.54
C ARG A 14 16.74 26.63 11.55
N LEU A 15 16.17 25.63 10.87
CA LEU A 15 14.73 25.41 10.79
C LEU A 15 14.32 24.29 11.74
N ASP A 16 13.12 24.38 12.29
CA ASP A 16 12.51 23.26 12.99
C ASP A 16 11.90 22.28 11.99
N ILE A 17 12.28 21.01 12.07
CA ILE A 17 11.75 19.94 11.23
C ILE A 17 10.49 19.37 11.90
N THR A 18 9.37 20.07 11.74
CA THR A 18 8.08 19.69 12.33
C THR A 18 7.34 18.68 11.46
N VAL A 19 6.82 17.63 12.09
CA VAL A 19 5.99 16.58 11.45
C VAL A 19 4.61 17.13 11.08
N ASP A 20 4.02 16.59 10.01
CA ASP A 20 2.73 17.02 9.46
C ASP A 20 2.71 18.49 9.00
N SER A 21 3.88 18.99 8.59
CA SER A 21 4.08 20.38 8.18
C SER A 21 5.04 20.50 7.00
N PHE A 22 5.18 21.71 6.46
CA PHE A 22 6.09 22.02 5.37
C PHE A 22 7.39 22.63 5.88
N LEU A 23 8.49 21.95 5.59
CA LEU A 23 9.82 22.53 5.68
C LEU A 23 10.01 23.48 4.48
N ASN A 24 10.06 24.78 4.73
CA ASN A 24 10.26 25.81 3.71
C ASN A 24 11.67 26.40 3.83
N LEU A 25 12.49 26.18 2.82
CA LEU A 25 13.81 26.79 2.72
C LEU A 25 13.69 28.26 2.29
N PRO A 26 14.67 29.11 2.66
CA PRO A 26 14.73 30.49 2.18
C PRO A 26 14.77 30.58 0.65
N GLU A 27 14.46 31.78 0.14
CA GLU A 27 14.51 32.07 -1.28
C GLU A 27 15.88 31.71 -1.89
N ASN A 28 15.88 31.13 -3.09
CA ASN A 28 17.06 30.65 -3.81
C ASN A 28 17.88 29.53 -3.11
N VAL A 29 17.36 28.97 -2.01
CA VAL A 29 17.91 27.75 -1.39
C VAL A 29 17.03 26.57 -1.76
N PHE A 30 17.65 25.52 -2.31
CA PHE A 30 16.94 24.35 -2.82
C PHE A 30 17.34 23.09 -2.06
N LEU A 31 16.43 22.13 -1.98
CA LEU A 31 16.67 20.82 -1.33
C LEU A 31 17.91 20.15 -1.93
N LEU A 32 18.92 19.87 -1.09
CA LEU A 32 20.23 19.36 -1.49
C LEU A 32 20.91 20.18 -2.62
N GLY A 33 20.62 21.48 -2.71
CA GLY A 33 21.14 22.36 -3.76
C GLY A 33 20.57 22.09 -5.16
N ARG A 34 19.49 21.30 -5.27
CA ARG A 34 18.86 20.91 -6.55
C ARG A 34 17.60 21.71 -6.83
N GLN A 35 17.67 22.61 -7.80
CA GLN A 35 16.52 23.44 -8.19
C GLN A 35 15.30 22.61 -8.61
N THR A 36 15.50 21.46 -9.27
CA THR A 36 14.41 20.56 -9.71
C THR A 36 13.68 19.86 -8.56
N TRP A 37 14.21 19.93 -7.33
CA TRP A 37 13.56 19.39 -6.13
C TRP A 37 12.77 20.46 -5.40
N GLY A 38 12.95 21.75 -5.74
CA GLY A 38 12.27 22.87 -5.10
C GLY A 38 12.90 23.28 -3.77
N SER A 39 12.26 24.25 -3.12
CA SER A 39 12.67 24.83 -1.83
C SER A 39 11.76 24.40 -0.67
N SER A 40 10.68 23.64 -0.94
CA SER A 40 9.71 23.25 0.07
C SER A 40 9.51 21.73 0.07
N LEU A 41 9.35 21.17 1.27
CA LEU A 41 9.16 19.73 1.48
C LEU A 41 8.07 19.48 2.52
N TYR A 42 7.16 18.54 2.23
CA TYR A 42 6.21 18.05 3.22
C TYR A 42 6.84 16.97 4.11
N VAL A 43 6.85 17.18 5.43
CA VAL A 43 7.38 16.26 6.43
C VAL A 43 6.27 15.33 6.91
N ARG A 44 6.20 14.14 6.30
CA ARG A 44 5.12 13.17 6.54
C ARG A 44 5.12 12.62 7.97
N PRO A 45 3.95 12.34 8.58
CA PRO A 45 3.85 11.61 9.85
C PRO A 45 4.63 10.30 9.88
N CYS A 46 4.60 9.52 8.80
CA CYS A 46 5.31 8.24 8.74
C CYS A 46 6.84 8.38 8.81
N TYR A 47 7.41 9.55 8.47
CA TYR A 47 8.85 9.76 8.58
C TYR A 47 9.30 9.66 10.03
N ARG A 48 8.53 10.26 10.95
CA ARG A 48 8.86 10.21 12.37
C ARG A 48 8.73 8.80 12.92
N GLY A 49 7.66 8.10 12.58
CA GLY A 49 7.46 6.71 13.01
C GLY A 49 8.60 5.78 12.56
N ILE A 50 9.06 5.92 11.31
CA ILE A 50 10.21 5.15 10.80
C ILE A 50 11.49 5.54 11.53
N PHE A 51 11.75 6.84 11.73
CA PHE A 51 12.94 7.31 12.44
C PHE A 51 12.98 6.81 13.89
N ASP A 52 11.88 6.93 14.63
CA ASP A 52 11.80 6.45 16.01
C ASP A 52 12.02 4.93 16.07
N GLN A 53 11.44 4.17 15.15
CA GLN A 53 11.68 2.73 15.05
C GLN A 53 13.14 2.39 14.77
N MET A 54 13.81 3.15 13.89
CA MET A 54 15.24 2.98 13.63
C MET A 54 16.05 3.20 14.90
N MET A 55 15.77 4.29 15.62
CA MET A 55 16.50 4.64 16.85
C MET A 55 16.25 3.62 17.97
N GLU A 56 15.03 3.09 18.11
CA GLU A 56 14.71 2.02 19.07
C GLU A 56 15.54 0.76 18.78
N LEU A 57 15.60 0.33 17.51
CA LEU A 57 16.37 -0.85 17.09
C LEU A 57 17.88 -0.63 17.20
N TYR A 58 18.34 0.59 16.91
CA TYR A 58 19.73 0.99 17.05
C TYR A 58 20.19 0.92 18.52
N SER A 59 19.36 1.39 19.46
CA SER A 59 19.63 1.34 20.89
C SER A 59 19.27 0.01 21.56
N SER A 60 18.83 -0.99 20.80
CA SER A 60 18.48 -2.31 21.34
C SER A 60 19.73 -3.11 21.76
N PRO A 61 19.59 -4.15 22.61
CA PRO A 61 20.71 -5.03 22.98
C PRO A 61 21.42 -5.70 21.80
N TRP A 62 20.72 -5.87 20.68
CA TRP A 62 21.26 -6.45 19.45
C TRP A 62 21.88 -5.41 18.51
N THR A 63 21.72 -4.11 18.80
CA THR A 63 22.29 -2.97 18.06
C THR A 63 22.17 -3.11 16.55
N ILE A 64 20.97 -2.85 16.02
CA ILE A 64 20.75 -2.86 14.57
C ILE A 64 21.33 -1.57 13.98
N LYS A 65 22.38 -1.70 13.15
CA LYS A 65 23.06 -0.56 12.51
C LYS A 65 22.64 -0.34 11.06
N GLN A 66 22.04 -1.34 10.41
CA GLN A 66 21.82 -1.34 8.97
C GLN A 66 20.32 -1.38 8.66
N PHE A 67 19.80 -0.30 8.07
CA PHE A 67 18.38 -0.12 7.79
C PHE A 67 18.11 -0.02 6.29
N LEU A 68 17.37 -0.99 5.74
CA LEU A 68 16.78 -0.87 4.41
C LEU A 68 15.43 -0.19 4.54
N ILE A 69 15.27 0.96 3.89
CA ILE A 69 13.99 1.67 3.79
C ILE A 69 13.45 1.49 2.38
N THR A 70 12.40 0.67 2.23
CA THR A 70 11.78 0.35 0.94
C THR A 70 10.28 0.67 0.92
N GLY A 71 9.59 0.45 -0.20
CA GLY A 71 8.18 0.81 -0.37
C GLY A 71 7.77 0.99 -1.83
N THR A 72 6.52 1.38 -2.10
CA THR A 72 6.07 1.66 -3.47
C THR A 72 6.91 2.79 -4.11
N PRO A 73 7.49 2.62 -5.32
CA PRO A 73 8.26 3.66 -5.98
C PRO A 73 7.45 4.96 -6.21
N GLY A 74 8.00 6.09 -5.78
CA GLY A 74 7.39 7.41 -5.99
C GLY A 74 6.69 8.03 -4.78
N ILE A 75 6.78 7.41 -3.60
CA ILE A 75 6.21 7.89 -2.33
C ILE A 75 7.11 8.87 -1.55
N GLY A 76 8.30 9.21 -2.07
CA GLY A 76 9.16 10.24 -1.48
C GLY A 76 10.30 9.76 -0.58
N ARG A 77 10.84 8.55 -0.77
CA ARG A 77 12.01 8.05 -0.01
C ARG A 77 13.23 8.99 -0.08
N SER A 78 13.55 9.51 -1.27
CA SER A 78 14.64 10.48 -1.44
C SER A 78 14.45 11.76 -0.63
N PHE A 79 13.20 12.15 -0.39
CA PHE A 79 12.88 13.29 0.47
C PHE A 79 12.94 12.95 1.96
N PHE A 80 12.56 11.71 2.33
CA PHE A 80 12.81 11.21 3.68
C PHE A 80 14.30 11.22 4.04
N ALA A 81 15.20 10.91 3.09
CA ALA A 81 16.64 10.98 3.31
C ALA A 81 17.08 12.35 3.86
N ILE A 82 16.51 13.44 3.34
CA ILE A 82 16.80 14.81 3.77
C ILE A 82 16.37 15.01 5.23
N VAL A 83 15.13 14.65 5.55
CA VAL A 83 14.55 14.78 6.89
C VAL A 83 15.32 13.92 7.90
N LEU A 84 15.62 12.67 7.52
CA LEU A 84 16.41 11.72 8.30
C LEU A 84 17.79 12.29 8.64
N MET A 85 18.54 12.76 7.65
CA MET A 85 19.84 13.37 7.89
C MET A 85 19.72 14.60 8.82
N GLY A 86 18.68 15.42 8.65
CA GLY A 86 18.39 16.55 9.53
C GLY A 86 18.19 16.11 10.99
N TRP A 87 17.34 15.11 11.25
CA TRP A 87 17.12 14.58 12.60
C TRP A 87 18.36 13.93 13.20
N LEU A 88 19.16 13.21 12.40
CA LEU A 88 20.44 12.64 12.87
C LEU A 88 21.40 13.74 13.38
N VAL A 89 21.54 14.84 12.65
CA VAL A 89 22.40 15.96 13.07
C VAL A 89 21.79 16.73 14.24
N MET A 90 20.51 17.09 14.16
CA MET A 90 19.87 18.00 15.11
C MET A 90 19.51 17.32 16.44
N GLU A 91 18.97 16.10 16.40
CA GLU A 91 18.51 15.37 17.59
C GLU A 91 19.57 14.41 18.12
N LYS A 92 20.30 13.72 17.24
CA LYS A 92 21.30 12.70 17.62
C LYS A 92 22.74 13.22 17.61
N LYS A 93 22.94 14.49 17.23
CA LYS A 93 24.24 15.18 17.24
C LYS A 93 25.32 14.47 16.40
N VAL A 94 24.89 13.79 15.33
CA VAL A 94 25.81 13.18 14.35
C VAL A 94 26.66 14.27 13.70
N THR A 95 27.99 14.08 13.73
CA THR A 95 28.97 15.05 13.23
C THR A 95 29.41 14.76 11.80
N SER A 96 29.25 13.52 11.32
CA SER A 96 29.67 13.09 9.98
C SER A 96 28.59 12.27 9.30
N ILE A 97 28.20 12.70 8.10
CA ILE A 97 27.28 11.94 7.22
C ILE A 97 27.94 11.75 5.86
N VAL A 98 28.04 10.50 5.42
CA VAL A 98 28.38 10.15 4.04
C VAL A 98 27.10 9.91 3.28
N PHE A 99 26.86 10.66 2.22
CA PHE A 99 25.64 10.59 1.42
C PHE A 99 25.92 10.20 -0.02
N ASP A 100 25.38 9.06 -0.42
CA ASP A 100 25.46 8.54 -1.78
C ASP A 100 24.21 8.93 -2.57
N SER A 101 24.39 9.79 -3.57
CA SER A 101 23.35 10.13 -4.53
C SER A 101 23.75 9.67 -5.92
N TYR A 102 23.15 8.57 -6.39
CA TYR A 102 23.47 7.96 -7.68
C TYR A 102 24.99 7.72 -7.83
N GLU A 103 25.67 8.47 -8.70
CA GLU A 103 27.11 8.32 -8.99
C GLU A 103 28.02 9.13 -8.05
N THR A 104 27.49 10.15 -7.37
CA THR A 104 28.30 11.04 -6.53
C THR A 104 28.18 10.66 -5.05
N ARG A 105 29.29 10.75 -4.33
CA ARG A 105 29.34 10.62 -2.87
C ARG A 105 29.70 11.97 -2.27
N TYR A 106 29.01 12.36 -1.21
CA TYR A 106 29.32 13.56 -0.45
C TYR A 106 29.65 13.19 0.99
N LEU A 107 30.67 13.82 1.55
CA LEU A 107 30.90 13.84 3.00
C LEU A 107 30.45 15.19 3.54
N PHE A 108 29.55 15.15 4.52
CA PHE A 108 29.10 16.30 5.29
C PHE A 108 29.67 16.21 6.70
N MET A 109 30.45 17.22 7.11
CA MET A 109 31.04 17.34 8.44
C MET A 109 30.43 18.55 9.14
N PHE A 110 29.78 18.33 10.28
CA PHE A 110 28.99 19.31 11.00
C PHE A 110 29.72 19.80 12.25
N LYS A 111 29.73 21.12 12.44
CA LYS A 111 30.20 21.80 13.66
C LYS A 111 29.20 22.87 14.07
N GLY A 112 28.24 22.49 14.92
CA GLY A 112 27.10 23.34 15.23
C GLY A 112 26.24 23.55 13.98
N THR A 113 26.05 24.80 13.56
CA THR A 113 25.31 25.14 12.33
C THR A 113 26.19 25.22 11.08
N ASP A 114 27.52 25.11 11.23
CA ASP A 114 28.45 25.12 10.12
C ASP A 114 28.65 23.71 9.56
N VAL A 115 28.84 23.65 8.24
CA VAL A 115 29.01 22.40 7.51
C VAL A 115 30.14 22.51 6.49
N ASP A 116 31.05 21.55 6.56
CA ASP A 116 31.99 21.28 5.49
C ASP A 116 31.48 20.17 4.59
N VAL A 117 31.53 20.43 3.30
CA VAL A 117 31.06 19.53 2.25
C VAL A 117 32.28 19.12 1.44
N VAL A 118 32.52 17.82 1.29
CA VAL A 118 33.54 17.27 0.39
C VAL A 118 32.83 16.39 -0.62
N GLU A 119 33.13 16.57 -1.90
CA GLU A 119 32.60 15.77 -2.99
C GLU A 119 33.63 14.70 -3.36
N GLY A 120 33.17 13.48 -3.57
CA GLY A 120 33.99 12.32 -3.92
C GLY A 120 33.23 11.31 -4.78
N ASN A 121 33.92 10.22 -5.09
CA ASN A 121 33.42 9.08 -5.83
C ASN A 121 33.07 7.90 -4.88
N LYS A 122 32.60 6.78 -5.43
CA LYS A 122 32.16 5.61 -4.67
C LYS A 122 33.26 4.90 -3.87
N MET A 123 34.52 5.17 -4.16
CA MET A 123 35.67 4.63 -3.43
C MET A 123 36.14 5.55 -2.29
N ASP A 124 35.65 6.78 -2.21
CA ASP A 124 36.10 7.76 -1.23
C ASP A 124 35.41 7.59 0.13
N PHE A 125 36.06 8.15 1.17
CA PHE A 125 35.58 8.25 2.55
C PHE A 125 35.38 6.92 3.29
N LYS A 126 36.05 5.83 2.87
CA LYS A 126 35.95 4.51 3.54
C LYS A 126 36.27 4.61 5.03
N ASP A 127 37.35 5.30 5.39
CA ASP A 127 37.76 5.49 6.78
C ASP A 127 36.69 6.22 7.63
N VAL A 128 35.90 7.10 7.00
CA VAL A 128 34.79 7.81 7.68
C VAL A 128 33.55 6.92 7.75
N ILE A 129 33.30 6.07 6.76
CA ILE A 129 32.19 5.11 6.78
C ILE A 129 32.41 4.07 7.87
N ASP A 130 33.66 3.62 8.06
CA ASP A 130 34.03 2.60 9.04
C ASP A 130 34.07 3.17 10.49
N ASP A 131 33.87 4.48 10.68
CA ASP A 131 33.70 5.14 11.99
C ASP A 131 32.28 4.92 12.52
N ASP A 132 32.17 4.41 13.76
CA ASP A 132 30.89 4.05 14.39
C ASP A 132 30.02 5.25 14.80
N THR A 133 30.57 6.46 14.71
CA THR A 133 29.85 7.72 14.96
C THR A 133 29.29 8.36 13.69
N ALA A 134 29.76 7.93 12.52
CA ALA A 134 29.29 8.41 11.23
C ALA A 134 28.06 7.64 10.76
N TRP A 135 27.27 8.26 9.87
CA TRP A 135 26.15 7.62 9.19
C TRP A 135 26.35 7.62 7.67
N TRP A 136 26.22 6.45 7.05
CA TRP A 136 26.26 6.29 5.61
C TRP A 136 24.84 6.11 5.04
N ILE A 137 24.39 7.09 4.28
CA ILE A 137 23.03 7.13 3.73
C ILE A 137 23.09 7.02 2.22
N LEU A 138 22.40 6.02 1.69
CA LEU A 138 22.41 5.67 0.28
C LEU A 138 21.03 5.87 -0.32
N ASP A 139 20.89 6.85 -1.21
CA ASP A 139 19.75 6.98 -2.11
C ASP A 139 20.17 6.48 -3.51
N THR A 140 20.40 5.17 -3.60
CA THR A 140 20.90 4.51 -4.82
C THR A 140 20.44 3.05 -4.91
N ASP A 141 20.50 2.51 -6.12
CA ASP A 141 20.01 1.18 -6.47
C ASP A 141 21.06 0.07 -6.34
N ASN A 142 22.28 0.38 -5.91
CA ASN A 142 23.39 -0.58 -5.85
C ASN A 142 24.14 -0.51 -4.53
N PHE A 143 23.81 -1.43 -3.61
CA PHE A 143 24.64 -1.70 -2.44
C PHE A 143 25.71 -2.74 -2.77
N LEU A 144 26.98 -2.35 -2.68
CA LEU A 144 28.09 -3.18 -3.17
C LEU A 144 29.06 -3.65 -2.08
N ASP A 145 29.13 -2.96 -0.94
CA ASP A 145 30.16 -3.17 0.09
C ASP A 145 29.53 -3.59 1.42
N ASP A 146 29.89 -4.76 1.93
CA ASP A 146 29.63 -5.15 3.32
C ASP A 146 30.56 -4.38 4.26
N ARG A 147 29.98 -3.66 5.22
CA ARG A 147 30.68 -2.85 6.23
C ARG A 147 29.92 -2.87 7.55
N ASP A 148 30.65 -2.98 8.65
CA ASP A 148 30.12 -2.76 10.00
C ASP A 148 30.04 -1.25 10.28
N ALA A 149 29.05 -0.61 9.66
CA ALA A 149 28.79 0.82 9.74
C ALA A 149 27.31 1.10 10.04
N ASN A 150 27.00 2.33 10.44
CA ASN A 150 25.61 2.80 10.51
C ASN A 150 25.12 3.12 9.10
N ILE A 151 24.28 2.26 8.52
CA ILE A 151 23.89 2.35 7.12
C ILE A 151 22.39 2.53 7.00
N VAL A 152 21.96 3.48 6.15
CA VAL A 152 20.57 3.58 5.71
C VAL A 152 20.52 3.50 4.19
N LEU A 153 19.98 2.39 3.68
CA LEU A 153 19.79 2.16 2.26
C LEU A 153 18.34 2.46 1.89
N LEU A 154 18.13 3.43 1.00
CA LEU A 154 16.82 3.74 0.41
C LEU A 154 16.75 3.08 -0.95
N SER A 155 15.89 2.07 -1.10
CA SER A 155 15.77 1.33 -2.35
C SER A 155 14.33 1.08 -2.75
N SER A 156 14.11 0.81 -4.04
CA SER A 156 12.84 0.27 -4.52
C SER A 156 12.68 -1.19 -4.08
N PRO A 157 11.45 -1.75 -4.05
CA PRO A 157 11.19 -3.10 -3.54
C PRO A 157 11.51 -4.15 -4.61
N ASP A 158 12.77 -4.15 -5.01
CA ASP A 158 13.40 -5.05 -5.97
C ASP A 158 14.59 -5.69 -5.25
N LEU A 159 14.40 -6.91 -4.75
CA LEU A 159 15.36 -7.63 -3.93
C LEU A 159 16.69 -7.82 -4.68
N LYS A 160 16.74 -7.86 -6.03
CA LYS A 160 18.00 -7.83 -6.79
C LYS A 160 18.91 -6.64 -6.43
N ARG A 161 18.33 -5.50 -6.05
CA ARG A 161 19.07 -4.27 -5.69
C ARG A 161 19.70 -4.31 -4.31
N TYR A 162 19.09 -5.06 -3.38
CA TYR A 162 19.48 -5.06 -1.97
C TYR A 162 19.67 -6.46 -1.36
N ASN A 163 19.71 -7.52 -2.17
CA ASN A 163 19.85 -8.92 -1.70
C ASN A 163 21.12 -9.10 -0.85
N LYS A 164 22.20 -8.39 -1.20
CA LYS A 164 23.43 -8.38 -0.38
C LYS A 164 23.21 -7.70 0.97
N PHE A 165 22.48 -6.60 0.99
CA PHE A 165 22.21 -5.82 2.19
C PHE A 165 21.38 -6.61 3.22
N VAL A 166 20.30 -7.27 2.80
CA VAL A 166 19.42 -8.02 3.73
C VAL A 166 20.04 -9.31 4.27
N LYS A 167 21.22 -9.69 3.75
CA LYS A 167 22.00 -10.81 4.28
C LYS A 167 22.98 -10.38 5.38
N LEU A 168 23.14 -9.08 5.60
CA LEU A 168 24.02 -8.59 6.65
C LEU A 168 23.43 -8.91 8.03
N PRO A 169 24.26 -9.32 9.00
CA PRO A 169 23.79 -9.84 10.28
C PRO A 169 23.03 -8.81 11.13
N SER A 170 23.36 -7.53 10.97
CA SER A 170 22.79 -6.41 11.75
C SER A 170 21.85 -5.56 10.90
N SER A 171 21.20 -6.19 9.90
CA SER A 171 20.28 -5.52 8.98
C SER A 171 18.82 -5.78 9.31
N THR A 172 17.99 -4.77 9.05
CA THR A 172 16.54 -4.87 9.09
C THR A 172 15.92 -4.13 7.91
N THR A 173 14.67 -4.45 7.60
CA THR A 173 13.90 -3.78 6.55
C THR A 173 12.70 -3.07 7.16
N LEU A 174 12.59 -1.78 6.88
CA LEU A 174 11.41 -0.97 7.18
C LEU A 174 10.76 -0.50 5.88
N TYR A 175 9.44 -0.39 5.91
CA TYR A 175 8.60 -0.11 4.75
C TYR A 175 7.91 1.24 4.93
N MET A 176 8.10 2.13 3.95
CA MET A 176 7.41 3.41 3.91
C MET A 176 6.04 3.25 3.25
N PRO A 177 4.95 3.72 3.91
CA PRO A 177 3.62 3.60 3.35
C PRO A 177 3.39 4.58 2.17
N VAL A 178 2.45 4.22 1.31
CA VAL A 178 1.82 5.15 0.35
C VAL A 178 1.17 6.34 1.09
N TRP A 179 0.85 7.41 0.37
CA TRP A 179 0.29 8.59 1.01
C TRP A 179 -1.17 8.36 1.41
N THR A 180 -1.66 9.10 2.40
CA THR A 180 -3.11 9.20 2.67
C THR A 180 -3.75 10.24 1.74
N ASP A 181 -5.07 10.26 1.65
CA ASP A 181 -5.79 11.30 0.89
C ASP A 181 -5.52 12.70 1.48
N ASP A 182 -5.50 12.81 2.82
CA ASP A 182 -5.18 14.05 3.54
C ASP A 182 -3.76 14.55 3.22
N GLU A 183 -2.75 13.65 3.21
CA GLU A 183 -1.39 14.02 2.83
C GLU A 183 -1.32 14.52 1.37
N ILE A 184 -2.04 13.86 0.45
CA ILE A 184 -2.10 14.26 -0.95
C ILE A 184 -2.72 15.66 -1.08
N GLU A 185 -3.83 15.90 -0.39
CA GLU A 185 -4.57 17.16 -0.47
C GLU A 185 -3.79 18.34 0.13
N LYS A 186 -3.20 18.16 1.32
CA LYS A 186 -2.29 19.15 1.93
C LYS A 186 -1.17 19.55 0.97
N CYS A 187 -0.55 18.55 0.34
CA CYS A 187 0.56 18.77 -0.59
C CYS A 187 0.09 19.40 -1.92
N ARG A 188 -1.09 19.04 -2.43
CA ARG A 188 -1.71 19.68 -3.59
C ARG A 188 -1.91 21.17 -3.34
N MET A 189 -2.56 21.52 -2.24
CA MET A 189 -2.86 22.92 -1.89
C MET A 189 -1.60 23.78 -1.79
N GLN A 190 -0.53 23.26 -1.19
CA GLN A 190 0.68 24.05 -0.93
C GLN A 190 1.68 24.03 -2.09
N LEU A 191 1.97 22.86 -2.66
CA LEU A 191 3.08 22.69 -3.62
C LEU A 191 2.60 22.57 -5.07
N TYR A 192 1.33 22.24 -5.30
CA TYR A 192 0.75 22.07 -6.63
C TYR A 192 -0.59 22.80 -6.78
N PRO A 193 -0.70 24.10 -6.42
CA PRO A 193 -1.99 24.82 -6.40
C PRO A 193 -2.63 24.97 -7.79
N HIS A 194 -1.87 24.75 -8.87
CA HIS A 194 -2.36 24.72 -10.24
C HIS A 194 -3.22 23.47 -10.54
N LEU A 195 -3.07 22.38 -9.77
CA LEU A 195 -3.85 21.17 -9.94
C LEU A 195 -5.20 21.31 -9.22
N SER A 196 -6.29 21.18 -9.96
CA SER A 196 -7.63 21.09 -9.38
C SER A 196 -7.79 19.81 -8.54
N GLU A 197 -8.62 19.88 -7.50
CA GLU A 197 -9.00 18.72 -6.67
C GLU A 197 -9.52 17.57 -7.53
N ALA A 198 -10.48 17.83 -8.41
CA ALA A 198 -11.06 16.83 -9.31
C ALA A 198 -10.02 16.10 -10.18
N ARG A 199 -8.98 16.82 -10.65
CA ARG A 199 -7.89 16.20 -11.41
C ARG A 199 -7.08 15.25 -10.53
N VAL A 200 -6.78 15.65 -9.30
CA VAL A 200 -6.03 14.81 -8.36
C VAL A 200 -6.85 13.59 -7.94
N GLU A 201 -8.15 13.75 -7.68
CA GLU A 201 -9.07 12.63 -7.41
C GLU A 201 -9.11 11.62 -8.56
N GLU A 202 -9.21 12.07 -9.81
CA GLU A 202 -9.15 11.21 -11.00
C GLU A 202 -7.83 10.41 -11.03
N LEU A 203 -6.72 11.07 -10.73
CA LEU A 203 -5.40 10.44 -10.74
C LEU A 203 -5.20 9.50 -9.57
N VAL A 204 -5.71 9.81 -8.37
CA VAL A 204 -5.70 8.91 -7.21
C VAL A 204 -6.54 7.66 -7.51
N TRP A 205 -7.69 7.82 -8.17
CA TRP A 205 -8.49 6.67 -8.61
C TRP A 205 -7.74 5.76 -9.61
N LYS A 206 -6.87 6.32 -10.46
CA LYS A 206 -6.06 5.57 -11.43
C LYS A 206 -4.81 4.95 -10.82
N TRP A 207 -4.03 5.74 -10.09
CA TRP A 207 -2.68 5.40 -9.66
C TRP A 207 -2.56 5.04 -8.19
N GLY A 208 -3.61 5.23 -7.40
CA GLY A 208 -3.51 5.30 -5.94
C GLY A 208 -2.72 6.52 -5.47
N ASN A 209 -2.53 6.63 -4.16
CA ASN A 209 -1.88 7.77 -3.51
C ASN A 209 -0.34 7.73 -3.66
N VAL A 210 0.14 7.79 -4.90
CA VAL A 210 1.55 7.88 -5.27
C VAL A 210 1.82 9.29 -5.81
N PRO A 211 2.37 10.22 -5.00
CA PRO A 211 2.55 11.64 -5.36
C PRO A 211 3.29 11.87 -6.66
N ARG A 212 4.23 10.97 -7.01
CA ARG A 212 4.93 11.03 -8.29
C ARG A 212 3.95 11.10 -9.47
N TYR A 213 2.86 10.34 -9.45
CA TYR A 213 1.92 10.26 -10.56
C TYR A 213 0.71 11.18 -10.39
N VAL A 214 0.25 11.38 -9.15
CA VAL A 214 -0.96 12.18 -8.87
C VAL A 214 -0.70 13.67 -8.65
N LEU A 215 0.56 14.06 -8.36
CA LEU A 215 0.98 15.46 -8.22
C LEU A 215 2.10 15.81 -9.21
N LYS A 216 3.32 15.32 -8.98
CA LYS A 216 4.52 15.75 -9.71
C LYS A 216 4.46 15.54 -11.23
N LYS A 217 3.77 14.48 -11.66
CA LYS A 217 3.61 14.12 -13.08
C LYS A 217 2.14 14.19 -13.53
N ALA A 218 1.28 14.88 -12.80
CA ALA A 218 -0.15 14.94 -13.08
C ALA A 218 -0.46 15.40 -14.51
N ASP A 219 0.28 16.40 -14.98
CA ASP A 219 0.11 17.00 -16.31
C ASP A 219 1.08 16.44 -17.37
N ILE A 220 1.87 15.41 -17.03
CA ILE A 220 2.80 14.78 -17.97
C ILE A 220 2.09 13.61 -18.66
N ALA A 221 1.53 13.85 -19.85
CA ALA A 221 0.79 12.85 -20.63
C ALA A 221 1.53 11.51 -20.77
N GLN A 222 2.83 11.55 -21.12
CA GLN A 222 3.67 10.34 -21.24
C GLN A 222 3.76 9.53 -19.93
N ALA A 223 3.78 10.21 -18.78
CA ALA A 223 3.80 9.54 -17.49
C ALA A 223 2.46 8.86 -17.22
N GLN A 224 1.35 9.51 -17.58
CA GLN A 224 -0.01 8.98 -17.43
C GLN A 224 -0.24 7.75 -18.34
N THR A 225 0.13 7.84 -19.62
CA THR A 225 0.08 6.71 -20.58
C THR A 225 0.91 5.51 -20.12
N SER A 226 1.91 5.74 -19.28
CA SER A 226 2.76 4.65 -18.76
C SER A 226 2.02 3.69 -17.81
N LEU A 227 0.85 4.06 -17.26
CA LEU A 227 -0.04 3.10 -16.58
C LEU A 227 -0.80 2.25 -17.59
N ASP A 228 -1.36 2.88 -18.63
CA ASP A 228 -2.11 2.17 -19.67
C ASP A 228 -1.20 1.14 -20.36
N ILE A 229 0.04 1.51 -20.69
CA ILE A 229 1.03 0.56 -21.22
C ILE A 229 1.27 -0.59 -20.25
N ALA A 230 1.42 -0.32 -18.95
CA ALA A 230 1.63 -1.37 -17.95
C ALA A 230 0.41 -2.30 -17.86
N ILE A 231 -0.81 -1.77 -17.90
CA ILE A 231 -2.07 -2.51 -17.90
C ILE A 231 -2.21 -3.35 -19.18
N THR A 232 -1.95 -2.79 -20.36
CA THR A 232 -2.09 -3.49 -21.65
C THR A 232 -1.12 -4.66 -21.76
N HIS A 233 0.11 -4.50 -21.25
CA HIS A 233 1.12 -5.55 -21.30
C HIS A 233 1.08 -6.50 -20.10
N CYS A 234 0.34 -6.16 -19.05
CA CYS A 234 0.17 -7.02 -17.89
C CYS A 234 -0.82 -8.13 -18.20
N ARG A 235 -0.32 -9.36 -18.19
CA ARG A 235 -1.16 -10.55 -18.17
C ARG A 235 -1.32 -10.98 -16.71
N TRP A 236 -2.38 -11.73 -16.44
CA TRP A 236 -2.59 -12.37 -15.14
C TRP A 236 -1.41 -13.21 -14.66
N LYS A 237 -0.66 -13.84 -15.58
CA LYS A 237 0.57 -14.56 -15.22
C LYS A 237 1.67 -13.64 -14.67
N ASP A 238 1.68 -12.37 -15.07
CA ASP A 238 2.66 -11.37 -14.60
C ASP A 238 2.26 -10.89 -13.19
N VAL A 239 0.95 -10.77 -12.90
CA VAL A 239 0.42 -10.60 -11.53
C VAL A 239 0.77 -11.80 -10.64
N ILE A 240 0.61 -13.02 -11.16
CA ILE A 240 1.00 -14.25 -10.44
C ILE A 240 2.51 -14.34 -10.25
N ALA A 241 3.31 -13.93 -11.24
CA ALA A 241 4.76 -13.89 -11.12
C ALA A 241 5.16 -13.01 -9.93
N CYS A 242 4.50 -11.85 -9.74
CA CYS A 242 4.75 -11.01 -8.58
C CYS A 242 4.66 -11.78 -7.25
N ILE A 243 3.77 -12.79 -7.14
CA ILE A 243 3.63 -13.64 -5.94
C ILE A 243 4.92 -14.43 -5.62
N GLY A 244 5.64 -14.90 -6.65
CA GLY A 244 6.95 -15.55 -6.50
C GLY A 244 8.08 -14.61 -6.09
N GLY A 245 7.76 -13.34 -5.85
CA GLY A 245 8.67 -12.24 -5.53
C GLY A 245 8.54 -11.10 -6.55
N PRO A 246 8.50 -9.83 -6.11
CA PRO A 246 8.37 -8.66 -7.00
C PRO A 246 9.44 -8.62 -8.11
N ASP A 247 10.60 -9.24 -7.85
CA ASP A 247 11.76 -9.37 -8.74
C ASP A 247 11.56 -10.24 -9.97
N THR A 248 10.52 -11.10 -9.96
CA THR A 248 10.27 -12.08 -11.02
C THR A 248 9.33 -11.54 -12.10
N ALA A 249 8.70 -10.38 -11.87
CA ALA A 249 7.79 -9.75 -12.82
C ALA A 249 8.48 -8.62 -13.60
N PRO A 250 8.66 -8.73 -14.93
CA PRO A 250 9.29 -7.70 -15.72
C PRO A 250 8.38 -6.46 -15.83
N HIS A 251 8.89 -5.30 -15.43
CA HIS A 251 8.49 -3.96 -15.90
C HIS A 251 7.11 -3.37 -15.52
N ALA A 252 6.20 -4.09 -14.86
CA ALA A 252 4.85 -3.58 -14.56
C ALA A 252 4.36 -3.74 -13.10
N SER A 253 5.05 -4.51 -12.25
CA SER A 253 4.53 -4.89 -10.92
C SER A 253 4.20 -3.68 -10.04
N HIS A 254 5.12 -2.74 -9.85
CA HIS A 254 4.94 -1.65 -8.89
C HIS A 254 3.97 -0.53 -9.30
N LYS A 255 3.55 -0.50 -10.58
CA LYS A 255 2.49 0.42 -11.04
C LYS A 255 1.10 -0.19 -10.87
N LEU A 256 1.03 -1.52 -10.76
CA LEU A 256 -0.21 -2.28 -10.70
C LEU A 256 -0.46 -2.84 -9.29
N LEU A 257 0.60 -3.03 -8.52
CA LEU A 257 0.60 -3.54 -7.17
C LEU A 257 1.43 -2.62 -6.27
N HIS A 258 0.89 -2.26 -5.12
CA HIS A 258 1.53 -1.46 -4.10
C HIS A 258 1.85 -2.29 -2.87
N LEU A 259 2.89 -1.86 -2.15
CA LEU A 259 3.14 -2.33 -0.79
C LEU A 259 2.26 -1.53 0.18
N GLU A 260 1.54 -2.26 1.02
CA GLU A 260 0.75 -1.73 2.12
C GLU A 260 1.38 -2.16 3.43
N VAL A 261 1.71 -1.18 4.27
CA VAL A 261 2.29 -1.41 5.60
C VAL A 261 1.18 -1.81 6.55
N VAL A 262 1.33 -2.98 7.19
CA VAL A 262 0.30 -3.58 8.07
C VAL A 262 0.76 -3.67 9.54
N SER A 263 1.87 -3.04 9.86
CA SER A 263 2.48 -3.02 11.19
C SER A 263 2.88 -1.60 11.54
N ASP A 264 2.54 -1.16 12.75
CA ASP A 264 2.91 0.16 13.27
C ASP A 264 4.43 0.31 13.46
N LYS A 265 5.15 -0.81 13.45
CA LYS A 265 6.62 -0.87 13.47
C LYS A 265 7.25 -0.77 12.08
N TYR A 266 6.45 -0.61 11.03
CA TYR A 266 6.91 -0.50 9.64
C TYR A 266 7.71 -1.72 9.15
N ASP A 267 7.67 -2.87 9.83
CA ASP A 267 8.49 -4.06 9.54
C ASP A 267 7.76 -5.13 8.72
N LYS A 268 6.45 -4.95 8.47
CA LYS A 268 5.59 -5.91 7.76
C LYS A 268 4.74 -5.22 6.70
N VAL A 269 4.62 -5.88 5.55
CA VAL A 269 3.81 -5.43 4.43
C VAL A 269 2.95 -6.55 3.86
N THR A 270 1.85 -6.14 3.22
CA THR A 270 1.12 -6.93 2.24
C THR A 270 1.19 -6.24 0.87
N VAL A 271 0.81 -6.96 -0.17
CA VAL A 271 0.73 -6.46 -1.54
C VAL A 271 -0.74 -6.34 -1.91
N LYS A 272 -1.14 -5.18 -2.44
CA LYS A 272 -2.49 -4.92 -2.95
C LYS A 272 -2.45 -4.31 -4.34
N PRO A 273 -3.51 -4.42 -5.16
CA PRO A 273 -3.66 -3.64 -6.38
C PRO A 273 -3.44 -2.15 -6.11
N ALA A 274 -2.84 -1.46 -7.07
CA ALA A 274 -2.50 -0.05 -6.94
C ALA A 274 -3.75 0.82 -6.75
N SER A 275 -4.85 0.46 -7.41
CA SER A 275 -6.12 1.18 -7.37
C SER A 275 -7.29 0.31 -7.86
N PRO A 276 -8.55 0.73 -7.61
CA PRO A 276 -9.73 0.08 -8.19
C PRO A 276 -9.73 0.11 -9.73
N TYR A 277 -9.23 1.19 -10.34
CA TYR A 277 -9.09 1.28 -11.80
C TYR A 277 -8.20 0.16 -12.36
N VAL A 278 -7.07 -0.11 -11.71
CA VAL A 278 -6.15 -1.17 -12.13
C VAL A 278 -6.82 -2.54 -12.06
N VAL A 279 -7.59 -2.81 -11.01
CA VAL A 279 -8.35 -4.06 -10.89
C VAL A 279 -9.32 -4.19 -12.06
N GLN A 280 -10.15 -3.18 -12.29
CA GLN A 280 -11.12 -3.16 -13.38
C GLN A 280 -10.45 -3.43 -14.73
N LYS A 281 -9.33 -2.77 -15.03
CA LYS A 281 -8.66 -2.92 -16.31
C LYS A 281 -7.95 -4.25 -16.50
N ILE A 282 -7.33 -4.80 -15.46
CA ILE A 282 -6.72 -6.13 -15.52
C ILE A 282 -7.79 -7.22 -15.74
N GLU A 283 -8.98 -7.01 -15.18
CA GLU A 283 -10.11 -7.90 -15.37
C GLU A 283 -10.67 -7.82 -16.79
N GLU A 284 -10.92 -6.61 -17.32
CA GLU A 284 -11.33 -6.38 -18.71
C GLU A 284 -10.34 -7.01 -19.71
N ASN A 285 -9.04 -6.91 -19.43
CA ASN A 285 -7.99 -7.48 -20.29
C ASN A 285 -7.76 -8.98 -20.09
N GLY A 286 -8.36 -9.60 -19.07
CA GLY A 286 -8.02 -10.96 -18.63
C GLY A 286 -8.32 -12.07 -19.64
N GLY A 287 -9.22 -11.80 -20.60
CA GLY A 287 -9.59 -12.72 -21.68
C GLY A 287 -10.06 -14.10 -21.20
N LYS A 288 -10.00 -15.09 -22.09
CA LYS A 288 -10.55 -16.45 -21.86
C LYS A 288 -9.87 -17.28 -20.74
N TYR A 289 -8.76 -16.83 -20.17
CA TYR A 289 -8.02 -17.54 -19.11
C TYR A 289 -8.03 -16.80 -17.77
N HIS A 290 -8.74 -15.68 -17.67
CA HIS A 290 -8.82 -14.85 -16.47
C HIS A 290 -9.15 -15.65 -15.20
N VAL A 291 -10.22 -16.45 -15.24
CA VAL A 291 -10.73 -17.19 -14.08
C VAL A 291 -9.71 -18.21 -13.57
N LYS A 292 -9.06 -18.96 -14.47
CA LYS A 292 -8.02 -19.94 -14.11
C LYS A 292 -6.83 -19.30 -13.41
N HIS A 293 -6.43 -18.10 -13.85
CA HIS A 293 -5.32 -17.40 -13.22
C HIS A 293 -5.72 -16.78 -11.87
N LEU A 294 -6.91 -16.21 -11.77
CA LEU A 294 -7.42 -15.70 -10.49
C LEU A 294 -7.52 -16.83 -9.46
N GLN A 295 -8.07 -17.99 -9.86
CA GLN A 295 -8.09 -19.18 -9.01
C GLN A 295 -6.69 -19.55 -8.53
N LYS A 296 -5.70 -19.55 -9.44
CA LYS A 296 -4.31 -19.80 -9.08
C LYS A 296 -3.73 -18.76 -8.11
N LEU A 297 -4.02 -17.47 -8.31
CA LEU A 297 -3.61 -16.39 -7.40
C LEU A 297 -4.20 -16.61 -6.00
N VAL A 298 -5.50 -16.87 -5.90
CA VAL A 298 -6.17 -17.14 -4.61
C VAL A 298 -5.58 -18.36 -3.94
N HIS A 299 -5.42 -19.46 -4.67
CA HIS A 299 -4.83 -20.69 -4.15
C HIS A 299 -3.39 -20.46 -3.63
N LEU A 300 -2.54 -19.78 -4.40
CA LEU A 300 -1.15 -19.49 -4.00
C LEU A 300 -1.10 -18.56 -2.77
N SER A 301 -2.04 -17.63 -2.64
CA SER A 301 -2.07 -16.68 -1.52
C SER A 301 -2.27 -17.35 -0.16
N ILE A 302 -2.86 -18.56 -0.12
CA ILE A 302 -3.02 -19.35 1.11
C ILE A 302 -1.66 -19.69 1.72
N GLY A 303 -0.66 -20.03 0.90
CA GLY A 303 0.71 -20.32 1.32
C GLY A 303 1.62 -19.09 1.39
N MET A 304 1.17 -17.93 0.87
CA MET A 304 1.97 -16.71 0.76
C MET A 304 1.18 -15.50 1.30
N PRO A 305 1.14 -15.30 2.63
CA PRO A 305 0.29 -14.30 3.28
C PRO A 305 0.46 -12.86 2.76
N MET A 306 1.66 -12.51 2.29
CA MET A 306 1.94 -11.20 1.69
C MET A 306 0.99 -10.86 0.53
N TYR A 307 0.50 -11.84 -0.23
CA TYR A 307 -0.37 -11.63 -1.40
C TYR A 307 -1.86 -11.87 -1.10
N ALA A 308 -2.21 -12.20 0.14
CA ALA A 308 -3.60 -12.45 0.53
C ALA A 308 -4.49 -11.23 0.30
N ALA A 309 -4.00 -10.02 0.56
CA ALA A 309 -4.74 -8.79 0.29
C ALA A 309 -5.04 -8.63 -1.20
N ALA A 310 -4.04 -8.76 -2.08
CA ALA A 310 -4.27 -8.69 -3.52
C ALA A 310 -5.22 -9.75 -4.04
N ALA A 311 -5.04 -11.01 -3.61
CA ALA A 311 -5.94 -12.10 -3.96
C ALA A 311 -7.38 -11.81 -3.51
N GLY A 312 -7.56 -11.25 -2.30
CA GLY A 312 -8.85 -10.80 -1.78
C GLY A 312 -9.53 -9.79 -2.69
N VAL A 313 -8.81 -8.71 -3.06
CA VAL A 313 -9.36 -7.64 -3.92
C VAL A 313 -9.77 -8.16 -5.29
N PHE A 314 -8.93 -8.97 -5.94
CA PHE A 314 -9.29 -9.54 -7.24
C PHE A 314 -10.43 -10.56 -7.15
N PHE A 315 -10.48 -11.35 -6.07
CA PHE A 315 -11.60 -12.27 -5.82
C PHE A 315 -12.91 -11.51 -5.58
N GLU A 316 -12.89 -10.43 -4.81
CA GLU A 316 -14.05 -9.58 -4.56
C GLU A 316 -14.63 -9.02 -5.87
N SER A 317 -13.78 -8.50 -6.74
CA SER A 317 -14.20 -7.98 -8.05
C SER A 317 -14.80 -9.07 -8.95
N TYR A 318 -14.19 -10.26 -8.99
CA TYR A 318 -14.76 -11.42 -9.68
C TYR A 318 -16.11 -11.86 -9.08
N ALA A 319 -16.21 -11.90 -7.76
CA ALA A 319 -17.43 -12.28 -7.06
C ALA A 319 -18.58 -11.29 -7.34
N HIS A 320 -18.31 -9.98 -7.36
CA HIS A 320 -19.28 -8.98 -7.78
C HIS A 320 -19.83 -9.26 -9.18
N ARG A 321 -18.95 -9.50 -10.16
CA ARG A 321 -19.37 -9.81 -11.53
C ARG A 321 -20.25 -11.06 -11.58
N ARG A 322 -19.82 -12.13 -10.90
CA ARG A 322 -20.56 -13.39 -10.86
C ARG A 322 -21.95 -13.23 -10.24
N LEU A 323 -22.06 -12.51 -9.13
CA LEU A 323 -23.34 -12.24 -8.47
C LEU A 323 -24.26 -11.36 -9.34
N GLN A 324 -23.70 -10.41 -10.08
CA GLN A 324 -24.45 -9.54 -11.00
C GLN A 324 -25.00 -10.30 -12.21
N GLU A 325 -24.22 -11.21 -12.80
CA GLU A 325 -24.66 -12.10 -13.88
C GLU A 325 -25.78 -13.05 -13.41
N GLY A 326 -25.84 -13.35 -12.11
CA GLY A 326 -26.77 -14.32 -11.54
C GLY A 326 -26.38 -15.77 -11.83
N GLY A 327 -27.36 -16.66 -11.72
CA GLY A 327 -27.20 -18.11 -11.83
C GLY A 327 -27.51 -18.84 -10.52
N SER A 328 -27.06 -20.09 -10.43
CA SER A 328 -27.17 -20.91 -9.22
C SER A 328 -25.86 -20.90 -8.45
N PHE A 329 -25.95 -20.75 -7.13
CA PHE A 329 -24.81 -20.73 -6.21
C PHE A 329 -25.05 -21.73 -5.08
N GLU A 330 -24.07 -22.58 -4.82
CA GLU A 330 -24.10 -23.47 -3.66
C GLU A 330 -23.90 -22.67 -2.38
N VAL A 331 -24.79 -22.86 -1.42
CA VAL A 331 -24.76 -22.20 -0.11
C VAL A 331 -25.05 -23.19 1.01
N TRP A 332 -24.57 -22.90 2.22
CA TRP A 332 -25.02 -23.61 3.42
C TRP A 332 -25.06 -22.66 4.63
N PRO A 333 -26.00 -22.88 5.58
CA PRO A 333 -26.18 -21.99 6.71
C PRO A 333 -25.09 -22.18 7.76
N LEU A 334 -24.56 -21.08 8.29
CA LEU A 334 -23.60 -21.08 9.38
C LEU A 334 -24.36 -20.98 10.70
N GLY A 335 -24.30 -22.03 11.52
CA GLY A 335 -24.91 -22.06 12.85
C GLY A 335 -23.89 -21.83 13.98
N PRO A 336 -24.31 -21.33 15.16
CA PRO A 336 -23.48 -21.18 16.35
C PRO A 336 -23.16 -22.55 16.96
N SER A 337 -22.43 -23.39 16.24
CA SER A 337 -21.95 -24.67 16.76
C SER A 337 -20.72 -24.43 17.64
N LYS A 338 -20.73 -24.97 18.86
CA LYS A 338 -19.52 -25.10 19.71
C LYS A 338 -18.56 -26.19 19.19
N GLU A 339 -19.03 -27.07 18.31
CA GLU A 339 -18.20 -28.06 17.63
C GLU A 339 -17.52 -27.44 16.39
N ALA A 340 -16.26 -27.84 16.13
CA ALA A 340 -15.41 -27.29 15.09
C ALA A 340 -15.91 -27.52 13.64
N ARG A 341 -16.94 -28.35 13.43
CA ARG A 341 -17.59 -28.61 12.14
C ARG A 341 -18.96 -29.27 12.33
N PRO A 342 -20.00 -28.96 11.54
CA PRO A 342 -21.21 -29.79 11.48
C PRO A 342 -20.84 -31.20 11.01
N LYS A 343 -21.38 -32.24 11.64
CA LYS A 343 -21.16 -33.64 11.22
C LYS A 343 -21.70 -33.93 9.82
N VAL A 344 -22.71 -33.17 9.39
CA VAL A 344 -23.28 -33.21 8.03
C VAL A 344 -23.54 -31.77 7.59
N ILE A 345 -22.99 -31.38 6.44
CA ILE A 345 -23.28 -30.09 5.81
C ILE A 345 -24.36 -30.32 4.75
N GLN A 346 -25.52 -29.69 4.94
CA GLN A 346 -26.58 -29.67 3.94
C GLN A 346 -26.37 -28.50 2.99
N LEU A 347 -26.18 -28.81 1.71
CA LEU A 347 -26.02 -27.82 0.64
C LEU A 347 -27.39 -27.42 0.09
N TYR A 348 -27.51 -26.14 -0.24
CA TYR A 348 -28.67 -25.51 -0.87
C TYR A 348 -28.23 -24.75 -2.13
N ASP A 349 -29.16 -24.54 -3.06
CA ASP A 349 -28.92 -23.71 -4.24
C ASP A 349 -29.61 -22.36 -4.10
N LEU A 350 -28.82 -21.29 -3.98
CA LEU A 350 -29.30 -19.92 -4.11
C LEU A 350 -29.39 -19.54 -5.60
N LYS A 351 -30.60 -19.30 -6.09
CA LYS A 351 -30.83 -18.84 -7.47
C LYS A 351 -30.95 -17.33 -7.53
N LEU A 352 -29.97 -16.68 -8.15
CA LEU A 352 -29.99 -15.25 -8.42
C LEU A 352 -30.35 -15.00 -9.88
N LYS A 353 -31.23 -14.04 -10.12
CA LYS A 353 -31.48 -13.54 -11.48
C LYS A 353 -30.39 -12.55 -11.87
N PRO A 354 -30.06 -12.43 -13.17
CA PRO A 354 -29.21 -11.35 -13.64
C PRO A 354 -29.73 -10.00 -13.13
N CYS A 355 -28.81 -9.18 -12.61
CA CYS A 355 -29.13 -7.86 -12.11
C CYS A 355 -29.50 -6.94 -13.28
N SER A 356 -30.55 -6.14 -13.09
CA SER A 356 -31.00 -5.18 -14.10
C SER A 356 -30.17 -3.89 -14.09
N ASN A 357 -29.54 -3.58 -12.94
CA ASN A 357 -28.66 -2.42 -12.81
C ASN A 357 -27.69 -2.59 -11.62
N VAL A 358 -26.59 -1.85 -11.66
CA VAL A 358 -25.64 -1.68 -10.54
C VAL A 358 -25.68 -0.24 -10.09
N CYS A 359 -25.81 -0.02 -8.77
CA CYS A 359 -25.80 1.32 -8.19
C CYS A 359 -24.69 1.42 -7.15
N VAL A 360 -23.75 2.33 -7.40
CA VAL A 360 -22.75 2.72 -6.41
C VAL A 360 -23.38 3.71 -5.44
N PHE A 361 -23.18 3.51 -4.13
CA PHE A 361 -23.72 4.42 -3.11
C PHE A 361 -22.63 4.96 -2.18
N LYS A 362 -22.74 6.23 -1.78
CA LYS A 362 -21.86 6.84 -0.76
C LYS A 362 -22.39 6.58 0.64
N GLU A 363 -23.71 6.72 0.81
CA GLU A 363 -24.40 6.53 2.07
C GLU A 363 -25.51 5.47 1.96
N LEU A 364 -25.74 4.71 3.03
CA LEU A 364 -26.78 3.67 3.08
C LEU A 364 -28.19 4.20 2.79
N LYS A 365 -28.44 5.51 2.91
CA LYS A 365 -29.75 6.12 2.59
C LYS A 365 -30.10 6.05 1.11
N GLU A 366 -29.10 5.91 0.23
CA GLU A 366 -29.27 5.78 -1.22
C GLU A 366 -29.76 4.39 -1.63
N VAL A 367 -29.62 3.38 -0.76
CA VAL A 367 -30.11 2.01 -0.99
C VAL A 367 -31.63 1.98 -0.86
N LYS A 368 -32.34 1.86 -1.99
CA LYS A 368 -33.79 1.94 -2.03
C LYS A 368 -34.45 0.60 -1.68
N ARG A 369 -35.29 0.57 -0.65
CA ARG A 369 -36.05 -0.63 -0.21
C ARG A 369 -36.97 -1.28 -1.27
N LYS A 370 -37.41 -0.52 -2.27
CA LYS A 370 -38.34 -0.99 -3.31
C LYS A 370 -37.67 -1.35 -4.64
N SER A 371 -36.35 -1.22 -4.77
CA SER A 371 -35.68 -1.62 -6.01
C SER A 371 -35.66 -3.13 -6.17
N LYS A 372 -36.07 -3.63 -7.34
CA LYS A 372 -36.01 -5.05 -7.69
C LYS A 372 -34.90 -5.26 -8.73
N GLY A 373 -34.01 -6.22 -8.48
CA GLY A 373 -32.92 -6.56 -9.40
C GLY A 373 -31.77 -5.55 -9.45
N ILE A 374 -31.71 -4.58 -8.53
CA ILE A 374 -30.58 -3.65 -8.41
C ILE A 374 -29.55 -4.21 -7.45
N TYR A 375 -28.29 -4.23 -7.89
CA TYR A 375 -27.12 -4.60 -7.09
C TYR A 375 -26.43 -3.34 -6.56
N TYR A 376 -26.41 -3.16 -5.23
CA TYR A 376 -25.81 -1.98 -4.62
C TYR A 376 -24.40 -2.28 -4.13
N VAL A 377 -23.44 -1.42 -4.49
CA VAL A 377 -22.03 -1.51 -4.09
C VAL A 377 -21.62 -0.21 -3.38
N PRO A 378 -20.97 -0.25 -2.21
CA PRO A 378 -20.49 0.97 -1.57
C PRO A 378 -19.38 1.61 -2.42
N GLN A 379 -19.36 2.94 -2.50
CA GLN A 379 -18.28 3.66 -3.19
C GLN A 379 -16.94 3.51 -2.47
N ASN A 380 -16.98 3.48 -1.15
CA ASN A 380 -15.79 3.40 -0.32
C ASN A 380 -15.62 1.95 0.13
N HIS A 381 -14.51 1.31 -0.26
CA HIS A 381 -14.16 -0.06 0.19
C HIS A 381 -14.05 -0.17 1.72
N ASN A 382 -13.93 0.97 2.41
CA ASN A 382 -13.94 1.07 3.87
C ASN A 382 -15.34 1.11 4.49
N PHE A 383 -16.43 0.83 3.76
CA PHE A 383 -17.74 0.57 4.39
C PHE A 383 -17.71 -0.85 4.96
N PRO A 384 -17.15 -1.10 6.16
CA PRO A 384 -16.50 -2.36 6.52
C PRO A 384 -17.49 -3.46 6.91
N ALA A 385 -18.77 -3.21 6.66
CA ALA A 385 -19.87 -4.04 7.10
C ALA A 385 -20.35 -5.01 6.03
N VAL A 386 -20.40 -4.56 4.76
CA VAL A 386 -20.91 -5.32 3.62
C VAL A 386 -20.27 -4.80 2.34
N ASP A 387 -19.98 -5.71 1.42
CA ASP A 387 -19.39 -5.38 0.12
C ASP A 387 -20.49 -5.20 -0.94
N ALA A 388 -21.67 -5.81 -0.74
CA ALA A 388 -22.85 -5.51 -1.55
C ALA A 388 -24.17 -5.76 -0.82
N ILE A 389 -25.22 -5.10 -1.32
CA ILE A 389 -26.60 -5.22 -0.82
C ILE A 389 -27.53 -5.53 -1.99
N MET A 390 -28.42 -6.50 -1.82
CA MET A 390 -29.48 -6.80 -2.78
C MET A 390 -30.80 -7.10 -2.09
N GLN A 391 -31.86 -6.42 -2.53
CA GLN A 391 -33.21 -6.64 -2.02
C GLN A 391 -33.73 -8.04 -2.43
N PRO A 392 -34.58 -8.68 -1.62
CA PRO A 392 -35.21 -8.15 -0.41
C PRO A 392 -34.46 -8.41 0.91
N THR A 393 -33.50 -9.33 0.94
CA THR A 393 -32.89 -9.85 2.19
C THR A 393 -31.37 -9.98 2.16
N LEU A 394 -30.69 -9.73 1.04
CA LEU A 394 -29.32 -10.21 0.84
C LEU A 394 -28.27 -9.14 1.17
N LEU A 395 -27.33 -9.53 2.01
CA LEU A 395 -26.07 -8.84 2.26
C LEU A 395 -24.93 -9.76 1.81
N PHE A 396 -23.93 -9.20 1.15
CA PHE A 396 -22.76 -9.95 0.71
C PHE A 396 -21.52 -9.41 1.38
N GLN A 397 -20.67 -10.31 1.85
CA GLN A 397 -19.33 -10.01 2.32
C GLN A 397 -18.35 -11.01 1.71
N MET A 398 -17.48 -10.53 0.83
CA MET A 398 -16.48 -11.30 0.11
C MET A 398 -15.25 -11.52 0.98
N THR A 399 -14.71 -12.74 0.95
CA THR A 399 -13.48 -13.05 1.67
C THR A 399 -12.77 -14.27 1.10
N THR A 400 -11.45 -14.24 1.09
CA THR A 400 -10.59 -15.38 0.74
C THR A 400 -10.06 -16.12 1.97
N ALA A 401 -10.45 -15.70 3.17
CA ALA A 401 -10.05 -16.31 4.44
C ALA A 401 -11.20 -16.33 5.47
N GLN A 402 -11.06 -17.13 6.53
CA GLN A 402 -11.99 -17.16 7.65
C GLN A 402 -12.06 -15.79 8.33
N LYS A 403 -13.28 -15.25 8.49
CA LYS A 403 -13.50 -14.04 9.28
C LYS A 403 -13.64 -14.40 10.76
N THR A 404 -13.01 -13.59 11.62
CA THR A 404 -13.12 -13.70 13.09
C THR A 404 -14.02 -12.63 13.69
N GLN A 405 -14.24 -11.53 12.97
CA GLN A 405 -15.02 -10.37 13.42
C GLN A 405 -15.63 -9.64 12.22
N VAL A 406 -16.68 -8.85 12.48
CA VAL A 406 -17.31 -7.94 11.51
C VAL A 406 -17.59 -6.57 12.12
N HIS A 407 -17.74 -5.55 11.28
CA HIS A 407 -18.11 -4.21 11.73
C HIS A 407 -19.60 -4.13 12.09
N LEU A 408 -19.93 -4.52 13.33
CA LEU A 408 -21.28 -4.74 13.82
C LEU A 408 -22.26 -3.58 13.56
N LYS A 409 -21.87 -2.34 13.89
CA LYS A 409 -22.72 -1.15 13.73
C LYS A 409 -23.11 -0.92 12.28
N GLY A 410 -22.14 -1.07 11.36
CA GLY A 410 -22.40 -0.91 9.94
C GLY A 410 -23.26 -2.05 9.40
N LEU A 411 -23.06 -3.28 9.88
CA LEU A 411 -23.83 -4.45 9.43
C LEU A 411 -25.31 -4.31 9.83
N GLN A 412 -25.59 -3.91 11.08
CA GLN A 412 -26.94 -3.62 11.54
C GLN A 412 -27.59 -2.49 10.73
N ALA A 413 -26.82 -1.43 10.43
CA ALA A 413 -27.31 -0.34 9.60
C ALA A 413 -27.67 -0.81 8.18
N ALA A 414 -26.83 -1.65 7.56
CA ALA A 414 -27.11 -2.23 6.24
C ALA A 414 -28.32 -3.18 6.28
N ALA A 415 -28.40 -4.04 7.30
CA ALA A 415 -29.50 -4.96 7.53
C ALA A 415 -30.86 -4.23 7.68
N SER A 416 -30.86 -3.07 8.33
CA SER A 416 -32.07 -2.24 8.46
C SER A 416 -32.59 -1.69 7.12
N ARG A 417 -31.77 -1.67 6.06
CA ARG A 417 -32.16 -1.22 4.71
C ARG A 417 -32.83 -2.31 3.88
N LEU A 418 -32.84 -3.55 4.35
CA LEU A 418 -33.50 -4.66 3.66
C LEU A 418 -35.01 -4.69 3.93
N ARG A 419 -35.78 -5.04 2.91
CA ARG A 419 -37.25 -5.00 2.93
C ARG A 419 -37.85 -6.12 3.77
N VAL A 420 -37.21 -7.27 3.82
CA VAL A 420 -37.72 -8.49 4.45
C VAL A 420 -36.75 -8.93 5.55
N GLN A 421 -37.32 -9.48 6.62
CA GLN A 421 -36.59 -10.04 7.76
C GLN A 421 -36.82 -11.57 7.81
N PRO A 422 -35.88 -12.35 8.34
CA PRO A 422 -34.54 -11.92 8.76
C PRO A 422 -33.62 -11.61 7.55
N PRO A 423 -32.70 -10.64 7.67
CA PRO A 423 -31.63 -10.41 6.71
C PRO A 423 -30.71 -11.61 6.65
N GLN A 424 -30.16 -11.86 5.46
CA GLN A 424 -29.27 -12.97 5.18
C GLN A 424 -27.91 -12.41 4.76
N LEU A 425 -26.91 -12.60 5.62
CA LEU A 425 -25.52 -12.28 5.32
C LEU A 425 -24.84 -13.50 4.69
N PHE A 426 -24.44 -13.37 3.44
CA PHE A 426 -23.65 -14.35 2.73
C PHE A 426 -22.18 -13.98 2.78
N PHE A 427 -21.37 -14.82 3.43
CA PHE A 427 -19.93 -14.83 3.25
C PHE A 427 -19.61 -15.48 1.91
N VAL A 428 -19.23 -14.66 0.95
CA VAL A 428 -18.95 -15.05 -0.43
C VAL A 428 -17.49 -15.47 -0.52
N VAL A 429 -17.22 -16.74 -0.84
CA VAL A 429 -15.90 -17.35 -0.72
C VAL A 429 -15.49 -18.18 -1.94
N PRO A 430 -14.17 -18.35 -2.18
CA PRO A 430 -13.68 -19.27 -3.19
C PRO A 430 -13.92 -20.74 -2.77
N ASN A 431 -13.89 -21.65 -3.75
CA ASN A 431 -14.08 -23.09 -3.52
C ASN A 431 -13.15 -23.67 -2.44
N ASP A 432 -11.91 -23.18 -2.38
CA ASP A 432 -10.83 -23.67 -1.49
C ASP A 432 -11.19 -23.60 0.00
N ILE A 433 -12.02 -22.64 0.43
CA ILE A 433 -12.42 -22.47 1.84
C ILE A 433 -13.90 -22.75 2.10
N PHE A 434 -14.71 -22.99 1.06
CA PHE A 434 -16.16 -23.12 1.18
C PHE A 434 -16.61 -24.19 2.17
N MET A 435 -15.98 -25.37 2.13
CA MET A 435 -16.32 -26.50 3.01
C MET A 435 -15.73 -26.40 4.42
N THR A 436 -14.83 -25.46 4.65
CA THR A 436 -14.12 -25.28 5.92
C THR A 436 -14.48 -23.96 6.62
N PHE A 437 -15.20 -23.06 5.94
CA PHE A 437 -15.67 -21.80 6.50
C PHE A 437 -16.59 -22.03 7.70
N ARG A 438 -16.44 -21.19 8.72
CA ARG A 438 -17.11 -21.34 10.02
C ARG A 438 -17.94 -20.11 10.35
N PHE A 439 -18.89 -20.32 11.26
CA PHE A 439 -19.69 -19.28 11.87
C PHE A 439 -18.83 -18.14 12.42
N VAL A 440 -19.25 -16.90 12.16
CA VAL A 440 -18.56 -15.71 12.64
C VAL A 440 -19.25 -15.22 13.91
N PRO A 441 -18.56 -15.24 15.07
CA PRO A 441 -19.16 -14.82 16.33
C PRO A 441 -19.42 -13.31 16.35
N GLY A 442 -20.33 -12.88 17.24
CA GLY A 442 -20.65 -11.47 17.46
C GLY A 442 -21.66 -10.85 16.49
N ILE A 443 -22.06 -11.56 15.45
CA ILE A 443 -23.17 -11.15 14.57
C ILE A 443 -24.51 -11.36 15.30
N PRO A 444 -25.46 -10.40 15.23
CA PRO A 444 -26.75 -10.52 15.89
C PRO A 444 -27.54 -11.74 15.41
N GLN A 445 -28.23 -12.42 16.33
CA GLN A 445 -29.01 -13.63 16.01
C GLN A 445 -30.15 -13.39 15.02
N ASN A 446 -30.61 -12.15 14.87
CA ASN A 446 -31.64 -11.78 13.89
C ASN A 446 -31.10 -11.59 12.47
N ILE A 447 -29.79 -11.79 12.24
CA ILE A 447 -29.17 -11.83 10.91
C ILE A 447 -28.70 -13.26 10.67
N GLU A 448 -29.28 -13.92 9.68
CA GLU A 448 -28.86 -15.27 9.29
C GLU A 448 -27.49 -15.21 8.64
N GLN A 449 -26.60 -16.12 9.04
CA GLN A 449 -25.29 -16.28 8.41
C GLN A 449 -25.30 -17.45 7.45
N TRP A 450 -24.79 -17.22 6.26
CA TRP A 450 -24.65 -18.21 5.21
C TRP A 450 -23.24 -18.12 4.64
N VAL A 451 -22.71 -19.22 4.15
CA VAL A 451 -21.55 -19.19 3.26
C VAL A 451 -22.00 -19.51 1.84
N LEU A 452 -21.47 -18.78 0.87
CA LEU A 452 -21.78 -18.88 -0.55
C LEU A 452 -20.51 -19.18 -1.35
N LYS A 453 -20.53 -20.26 -2.12
CA LYS A 453 -19.44 -20.59 -3.04
C LYS A 453 -19.57 -19.79 -4.33
N VAL A 454 -18.53 -19.05 -4.69
CA VAL A 454 -18.42 -18.51 -6.06
C VAL A 454 -17.69 -19.53 -6.92
N PRO A 455 -18.34 -20.11 -7.95
CA PRO A 455 -17.70 -21.08 -8.81
C PRO A 455 -16.65 -20.41 -9.70
N TRP A 456 -15.53 -21.11 -9.93
CA TRP A 456 -14.57 -20.82 -10.99
C TRP A 456 -15.13 -21.41 -12.29
N MET A 457 -15.71 -20.58 -13.17
CA MET A 457 -16.29 -21.04 -14.44
C MET A 457 -15.34 -20.87 -15.62
#